data_AF-A0A1S2QPM7-F1
#
_entry.id   AF-A0A1S2QPM7-F1
#
_cell.length_a   1.000
_cell.length_b   1.000
_cell.length_c   1.000
_cell.angle_alpha   90.00
_cell.angle_beta   90.00
_cell.angle_gamma   90.00
#
_symmetry.space_group_name_H-M   'P 1'
#
loop_
_entity.id
_entity.type
_entity.pdbx_description
1 polymer ?
#
loop_
_entity_poly.entity_id
_entity_poly.type
_entity_poly.pdbx_seq_one_letter_code
_entity_poly.pdbx_strand_id
1 'polypeptide(L)'
;MTLVLRTTDRPAESTILPVLSIGTDPLLQLAYETQPPSGPGTPRCLSHPRELALRGIPVMCTACRARRDWLLINHGRNVWIVCRCSNQWLEPEIRRADFDALIAIPDGTTYPSVEQGLTALGFDGAFAGTYLD
;
A
#
# COMPACT_ATOMS: atom_id res chain seq x y z
N MET A 1 -49.23 6.88 -24.29
CA MET A 1 -48.27 5.84 -23.84
C MET A 1 -46.96 6.12 -24.56
N THR A 2 -45.97 6.60 -23.82
CA THR A 2 -44.68 7.00 -24.38
C THR A 2 -43.59 6.42 -23.49
N LEU A 3 -42.80 5.50 -24.05
CA LEU A 3 -41.62 4.90 -23.40
C LEU A 3 -40.53 5.97 -23.29
N VAL A 4 -39.96 6.12 -22.10
CA VAL A 4 -38.72 6.90 -21.89
C VAL A 4 -37.65 5.93 -21.39
N LEU A 5 -36.74 5.56 -22.28
CA LEU A 5 -35.49 4.88 -21.97
C LEU A 5 -34.62 5.84 -21.14
N ARG A 6 -34.37 5.50 -19.87
CA ARG A 6 -33.32 6.15 -19.07
C ARG A 6 -32.07 5.29 -19.10
N THR A 7 -31.18 5.61 -20.03
CA THR A 7 -29.79 5.19 -20.01
C THR A 7 -29.11 5.87 -18.83
N THR A 8 -28.83 5.13 -17.76
CA THR A 8 -27.84 5.57 -16.76
C THR A 8 -26.46 5.31 -17.33
N ASP A 9 -25.94 6.29 -18.07
CA ASP A 9 -24.52 6.41 -18.35
C ASP A 9 -23.84 6.84 -17.04
N ARG A 10 -23.09 5.92 -16.43
CA ARG A 10 -22.25 6.22 -15.28
C ARG A 10 -20.89 6.62 -15.86
N PRO A 11 -20.38 7.84 -15.63
CA PRO A 11 -19.01 8.15 -15.99
C PRO A 11 -18.11 7.16 -15.26
N ALA A 12 -17.33 6.40 -16.03
CA ALA A 12 -16.23 5.63 -15.49
C ALA A 12 -15.30 6.64 -14.80
N GLU A 13 -15.27 6.60 -13.47
CA GLU A 13 -14.31 7.33 -12.67
C GLU A 13 -12.93 6.83 -13.10
N SER A 14 -12.20 7.68 -13.83
CA SER A 14 -10.82 7.43 -14.24
C SER A 14 -10.03 7.12 -12.98
N THR A 15 -9.75 5.84 -12.79
CA THR A 15 -8.75 5.39 -11.83
C THR A 15 -7.44 5.98 -12.31
N ILE A 16 -7.03 7.09 -11.69
CA ILE A 16 -5.64 7.54 -11.77
C ILE A 16 -4.86 6.52 -10.94
N LEU A 17 -4.57 5.37 -11.56
CA LEU A 17 -3.48 4.55 -11.11
C LEU A 17 -2.24 5.44 -11.22
N PRO A 18 -1.38 5.54 -10.19
CA PRO A 18 -0.03 5.97 -10.44
C PRO A 18 0.51 4.99 -11.47
N VAL A 19 0.71 5.46 -12.70
CA VAL A 19 1.49 4.76 -13.71
C VAL A 19 2.82 4.51 -13.03
N LEU A 20 3.06 3.26 -12.62
CA LEU A 20 4.35 2.81 -12.11
C LEU A 20 5.36 3.19 -13.19
N SER A 21 6.18 4.22 -12.91
CA SER A 21 7.03 4.88 -13.89
C SER A 21 7.79 3.87 -14.73
N ILE A 22 7.34 3.69 -15.96
CA ILE A 22 8.08 2.99 -17.01
C ILE A 22 9.18 3.97 -17.43
N GLY A 23 10.43 3.67 -17.06
CA GLY A 23 11.58 4.34 -17.66
C GLY A 23 12.75 4.72 -16.76
N THR A 24 12.97 4.07 -15.61
CA THR A 24 14.26 4.22 -14.92
C THR A 24 15.27 3.26 -15.55
N ASP A 25 16.44 3.75 -15.94
CA ASP A 25 17.59 2.93 -16.34
C ASP A 25 17.73 1.72 -15.39
N PRO A 26 17.71 0.47 -15.88
CA PRO A 26 17.75 -0.73 -15.04
C PRO A 26 18.95 -0.77 -14.09
N LEU A 27 20.09 -0.19 -14.48
CA LEU A 27 21.29 -0.13 -13.64
C LEU A 27 21.13 0.91 -12.53
N LEU A 28 20.49 2.06 -12.82
CA LEU A 28 20.18 3.06 -11.79
C LEU A 28 19.16 2.53 -10.79
N GLN A 29 18.15 1.81 -11.26
CA GLN A 29 17.18 1.15 -10.39
C GLN A 29 17.87 0.11 -9.48
N LEU A 30 18.72 -0.75 -10.05
CA LEU A 30 19.45 -1.75 -9.28
C LEU A 30 20.39 -1.09 -8.26
N ALA A 31 21.10 -0.04 -8.64
CA ALA A 31 21.94 0.74 -7.73
C ALA A 31 21.13 1.32 -6.58
N TYR A 32 19.94 1.87 -6.86
CA TYR A 32 19.04 2.37 -5.83
C TYR A 32 18.60 1.28 -4.86
N GLU A 33 18.11 0.14 -5.37
CA GLU A 33 17.61 -0.96 -4.52
C GLU A 33 18.72 -1.66 -3.71
N THR A 34 19.95 -1.69 -4.22
CA THR A 34 21.11 -2.29 -3.53
C THR A 34 21.78 -1.33 -2.54
N GLN A 35 21.58 -0.02 -2.69
CA GLN A 35 22.04 0.98 -1.74
C GLN A 35 21.48 0.67 -0.35
N PRO A 36 22.32 0.71 0.70
CA PRO A 36 21.81 0.68 2.07
C PRO A 36 20.68 1.70 2.23
N PRO A 37 19.58 1.34 2.91
CA PRO A 37 18.47 2.25 3.16
C PRO A 37 19.01 3.55 3.77
N SER A 38 18.79 4.65 3.08
CA SER A 38 19.20 5.97 3.55
C SER A 38 18.14 6.48 4.51
N GLY A 39 18.48 6.63 5.79
CA GLY A 39 17.54 7.07 6.83
C GLY A 39 17.82 6.38 8.16
N PRO A 40 17.13 6.80 9.24
CA PRO A 40 17.18 6.06 10.49
C PRO A 40 16.71 4.63 10.23
N GLY A 41 17.32 3.63 10.87
CA GLY A 41 16.92 2.21 10.76
C GLY A 41 15.51 1.91 11.30
N THR A 42 14.75 2.96 11.59
CA THR A 42 13.39 2.97 12.09
C THR A 42 12.42 2.61 10.95
N PRO A 43 11.44 1.73 11.19
CA PRO A 43 10.43 1.40 10.18
C PRO A 43 9.65 2.65 9.77
N ARG A 44 9.38 2.76 8.46
CA ARG A 44 8.50 3.78 7.88
C ARG A 44 7.15 3.13 7.59
N CYS A 45 6.10 3.72 8.12
CA CYS A 45 4.75 3.20 8.03
C CYS A 45 3.88 4.10 7.14
N LEU A 46 3.14 3.49 6.22
CA LEU A 46 2.21 4.16 5.32
C LEU A 46 0.85 3.45 5.31
N SER A 47 -0.19 4.13 5.78
CA SER A 47 -1.57 3.65 5.68
C SER A 47 -2.08 3.78 4.25
N HIS A 48 -2.61 2.67 3.70
CA HIS A 48 -3.20 2.60 2.37
C HIS A 48 -4.65 2.08 2.49
N PRO A 49 -5.63 2.97 2.65
CA PRO A 49 -7.02 2.59 2.94
C PRO A 49 -7.75 1.97 1.73
N ARG A 50 -7.29 2.24 0.50
CA ARG A 50 -7.93 1.76 -0.74
C ARG A 50 -7.52 0.32 -1.08
N GLU A 51 -8.12 -0.25 -2.12
CA GLU A 51 -7.63 -1.51 -2.67
C GLU A 51 -6.17 -1.34 -3.14
N LEU A 52 -5.36 -2.37 -2.94
CA LEU A 52 -3.98 -2.44 -3.42
C LEU A 52 -3.95 -3.47 -4.54
N ALA A 53 -3.30 -3.15 -5.65
CA ALA A 53 -3.11 -4.08 -6.75
C ALA A 53 -1.61 -4.24 -7.06
N LEU A 54 -1.15 -5.48 -7.07
CA LEU A 54 0.22 -5.83 -7.44
C LEU A 54 0.20 -6.41 -8.83
N ARG A 55 0.91 -5.79 -9.76
CA ARG A 55 0.91 -6.19 -11.19
C ARG A 55 -0.50 -6.31 -11.79
N GLY A 56 -1.45 -5.51 -11.29
CA GLY A 56 -2.85 -5.54 -11.72
C GLY A 56 -3.71 -6.61 -11.04
N ILE A 57 -3.15 -7.41 -10.12
CA ILE A 57 -3.88 -8.41 -9.33
C ILE A 57 -4.27 -7.78 -7.98
N PRO A 58 -5.56 -7.75 -7.62
CA PRO A 58 -6.00 -7.23 -6.33
C PRO A 58 -5.42 -8.04 -5.18
N VAL A 59 -4.81 -7.34 -4.23
CA VAL A 59 -4.32 -7.91 -2.98
C VAL A 59 -5.51 -8.28 -2.11
N MET A 60 -5.41 -9.43 -1.45
CA MET A 60 -6.42 -9.93 -0.54
C MET A 60 -5.78 -10.64 0.64
N CYS A 61 -6.28 -10.37 1.84
CA CYS A 61 -5.76 -10.97 3.05
C CYS A 61 -6.09 -12.46 3.06
N THR A 62 -5.08 -13.30 3.25
CA THR A 62 -5.27 -14.75 3.33
C THR A 62 -6.03 -15.17 4.60
N ALA A 63 -5.94 -14.39 5.68
CA ALA A 63 -6.61 -14.68 6.95
C ALA A 63 -8.07 -14.23 6.98
N CYS A 64 -8.39 -13.00 6.58
CA CYS A 64 -9.74 -12.42 6.73
C CYS A 64 -10.42 -12.03 5.41
N ARG A 65 -9.78 -12.25 4.25
CA ARG A 65 -10.31 -11.94 2.91
C ARG A 65 -10.58 -10.46 2.62
N ALA A 66 -10.12 -9.55 3.49
CA ALA A 66 -10.14 -8.11 3.22
C ALA A 66 -9.38 -7.76 1.93
N ARG A 67 -9.85 -6.74 1.20
CA ARG A 67 -9.24 -6.25 -0.05
C ARG A 67 -8.67 -4.82 0.08
N ARG A 68 -8.89 -4.19 1.23
CA ARG A 68 -8.59 -2.79 1.52
C ARG A 68 -8.03 -2.64 2.93
N ASP A 69 -7.72 -1.40 3.31
CA ASP A 69 -7.16 -1.06 4.62
C ASP A 69 -5.87 -1.82 4.91
N TRP A 70 -4.83 -1.44 4.17
CA TRP A 70 -3.48 -1.98 4.28
C TRP A 70 -2.57 -1.00 5.03
N LEU A 71 -1.59 -1.56 5.72
CA LEU A 71 -0.43 -0.81 6.19
C LEU A 71 0.79 -1.35 5.46
N LEU A 72 1.53 -0.44 4.84
CA LEU A 72 2.81 -0.74 4.20
C LEU A 72 3.92 -0.34 5.17
N ILE A 73 4.79 -1.29 5.50
CA ILE A 73 5.95 -1.05 6.37
C ILE A 73 7.20 -1.25 5.55
N ASN A 74 7.94 -0.17 5.33
CA ASN A 74 9.29 -0.26 4.80
C ASN A 74 10.30 -0.36 5.94
N HIS A 75 11.03 -1.46 5.98
CA HIS A 75 12.15 -1.67 6.89
C HIS A 75 13.35 -2.14 6.09
N GLY A 76 14.28 -1.20 5.89
CA GLY A 76 15.41 -1.36 5.01
C GLY A 76 15.03 -1.55 3.54
N ARG A 77 15.42 -2.68 2.94
CA ARG A 77 15.08 -3.04 1.55
C ARG A 77 13.73 -3.74 1.40
N ASN A 78 13.12 -4.12 2.52
CA ASN A 78 11.93 -4.96 2.52
C ASN A 78 10.69 -4.09 2.73
N VAL A 79 9.62 -4.42 2.00
CA VAL A 79 8.29 -3.87 2.23
C VAL A 79 7.39 -4.99 2.72
N TRP A 80 6.68 -4.74 3.81
CA TRP A 80 5.69 -5.64 4.36
C TRP A 80 4.31 -5.06 4.15
N ILE A 81 3.36 -5.90 3.80
CA ILE A 81 1.94 -5.55 3.81
C ILE A 81 1.34 -6.13 5.09
N VAL A 82 0.62 -5.30 5.82
CA VAL A 82 -0.10 -5.69 7.03
C VAL A 82 -1.59 -5.41 6.84
N CYS A 83 -2.41 -6.43 7.07
CA CYS A 83 -3.85 -6.28 7.12
C CYS A 83 -4.27 -5.80 8.51
N ARG A 84 -5.41 -5.10 8.59
CA ARG A 84 -6.02 -4.68 9.86
C ARG A 84 -6.31 -5.83 10.86
N CYS A 85 -6.33 -7.08 10.39
CA CYS A 85 -6.40 -8.28 11.26
C CYS A 85 -5.03 -8.79 11.76
N SER A 86 -3.97 -7.99 11.63
CA SER A 86 -2.58 -8.31 11.97
C SER A 86 -1.89 -9.35 11.10
N ASN A 87 -2.58 -9.90 10.09
CA ASN A 87 -1.92 -10.78 9.14
C ASN A 87 -0.94 -9.97 8.27
N GLN A 88 0.34 -10.32 8.35
CA GLN A 88 1.42 -9.65 7.63
C GLN A 88 2.21 -10.61 6.75
N TRP A 89 2.74 -10.09 5.64
CA TRP A 89 3.67 -10.84 4.80
C TRP A 89 4.68 -9.90 4.15
N LEU A 90 5.85 -10.46 3.82
CA LEU A 90 6.86 -9.79 3.02
C LEU A 90 6.35 -9.74 1.59
N GLU A 91 6.33 -8.55 1.00
CA GLU A 91 5.94 -8.35 -0.38
C GLU A 91 7.18 -8.09 -1.26
N PRO A 92 7.72 -9.11 -1.94
CA PRO A 92 8.93 -8.96 -2.74
C PRO A 92 8.70 -8.16 -4.03
N GLU A 93 7.45 -8.01 -4.48
CA GLU A 93 7.16 -7.28 -5.72
C GLU A 93 7.10 -5.77 -5.56
N ILE A 94 6.91 -5.27 -4.32
CA ILE A 94 6.99 -3.85 -4.01
C ILE A 94 8.46 -3.49 -3.75
N ARG A 95 9.05 -2.74 -4.66
CA ARG A 95 10.43 -2.24 -4.51
C ARG A 95 10.47 -1.06 -3.56
N ARG A 96 11.65 -0.74 -3.02
CA ARG A 96 11.79 0.45 -2.18
C ARG A 96 11.42 1.72 -2.94
N ALA A 97 11.82 1.83 -4.21
CA ALA A 97 11.44 2.96 -5.05
C ALA A 97 9.92 3.08 -5.25
N ASP A 98 9.21 1.96 -5.38
CA ASP A 98 7.74 1.96 -5.52
C ASP A 98 7.09 2.43 -4.22
N PHE A 99 7.58 1.96 -3.07
CA PHE A 99 7.15 2.44 -1.75
C PHE A 99 7.43 3.93 -1.57
N ASP A 100 8.64 4.39 -1.90
CA ASP A 100 9.02 5.80 -1.77
C ASP A 100 8.19 6.72 -2.69
N ALA A 101 7.79 6.23 -3.87
CA ALA A 101 6.85 6.94 -4.75
C ALA A 101 5.44 7.09 -4.13
N LEU A 102 5.02 6.15 -3.28
CA LEU A 102 3.76 6.25 -2.52
C LEU A 102 3.85 7.24 -1.35
N ILE A 103 5.05 7.50 -0.82
CA ILE A 103 5.31 8.49 0.25
C ILE A 103 5.38 9.94 -0.28
N ALA A 104 5.06 10.20 -1.55
CA ALA A 104 4.90 11.58 -2.03
C ALA A 104 3.79 12.36 -1.28
N ILE A 105 3.04 11.68 -0.39
CA ILE A 105 2.20 12.28 0.65
C ILE A 105 3.05 12.41 1.94
N PRO A 106 3.19 13.61 2.52
CA PRO A 106 4.17 13.93 3.57
C PRO A 106 3.98 13.23 4.93
N ASP A 107 3.04 12.29 5.04
CA ASP A 107 2.55 11.73 6.30
C ASP A 107 3.17 10.36 6.65
N GLY A 108 4.28 10.01 6.01
CA GLY A 108 5.07 8.83 6.36
C GLY A 108 5.54 8.92 7.82
N THR A 109 4.83 8.23 8.72
CA THR A 109 5.13 8.30 10.15
C THR A 109 6.21 7.27 10.49
N THR A 110 7.21 7.70 11.26
CA THR A 110 8.26 6.82 11.79
C THR A 110 7.91 6.43 13.22
N TYR A 111 8.10 5.16 13.55
CA TYR A 111 7.81 4.62 14.88
C TYR A 111 9.03 3.93 15.47
N PRO A 112 9.33 4.08 16.78
CA PRO A 112 10.50 3.46 17.41
C PRO A 112 10.61 1.94 17.22
N SER A 113 9.48 1.24 17.07
CA SER A 113 9.43 -0.18 16.67
C SER A 113 8.24 -0.46 15.75
N VAL A 114 8.25 -1.65 15.14
CA VAL A 114 7.14 -2.11 14.28
C VAL A 114 5.87 -2.26 15.10
N GLU A 115 5.94 -2.86 16.29
CA GLU A 115 4.81 -3.12 17.17
C GLU A 115 4.12 -1.82 17.60
N GLN A 116 4.90 -0.78 17.90
CA GLN A 116 4.36 0.54 18.23
C GLN A 116 3.63 1.15 17.03
N GLY A 117 4.18 1.01 15.82
CA GLY A 117 3.51 1.44 14.60
C GLY A 117 2.20 0.70 14.35
N LEU A 118 2.19 -0.63 14.56
CA LEU A 118 0.98 -1.45 14.41
C LEU A 118 -0.13 -1.01 15.36
N THR A 119 0.16 -0.86 16.64
CA THR A 119 -0.85 -0.42 17.62
C THR A 119 -1.29 1.02 17.38
N ALA A 120 -0.36 1.95 17.13
CA ALA A 120 -0.69 3.35 16.90
C ALA A 120 -1.59 3.57 15.66
N LEU A 121 -1.42 2.73 14.64
CA LEU A 121 -2.19 2.81 13.39
C LEU A 121 -3.41 1.87 13.37
N GLY A 122 -3.62 1.05 14.41
CA GLY A 122 -4.76 0.14 14.52
C GLY A 122 -4.66 -1.12 13.64
N PHE A 123 -3.43 -1.57 13.35
CA PHE A 123 -3.10 -2.79 12.61
C PHE A 123 -2.62 -3.94 13.53
N ASP A 124 -2.80 -3.79 14.84
CA ASP A 124 -2.53 -4.82 15.85
C ASP A 124 -3.67 -5.83 16.04
N GLY A 125 -4.75 -5.71 15.26
CA GLY A 125 -5.83 -6.69 15.17
C GLY A 125 -7.08 -6.30 15.93
N ALA A 126 -7.00 -5.26 16.76
CA ALA A 126 -8.14 -4.76 17.54
C ALA A 126 -9.30 -4.28 16.65
N PHE A 127 -9.00 -3.85 15.42
CA PHE A 127 -9.97 -3.35 14.44
C PHE A 127 -10.21 -4.32 13.28
N ALA A 128 -9.95 -5.62 13.46
CA ALA A 128 -10.24 -6.63 12.46
C ALA A 128 -11.71 -6.57 12.01
N GLY A 129 -11.95 -6.41 10.71
CA GLY A 129 -13.30 -6.30 10.15
C GLY A 129 -13.89 -4.89 10.17
N THR A 130 -13.23 -3.90 10.79
CA THR A 130 -13.65 -2.50 10.77
C THR A 130 -12.97 -1.78 9.62
N TYR A 131 -13.76 -1.30 8.66
CA TYR A 131 -13.25 -0.62 7.46
C TYR A 131 -13.95 0.72 7.31
N LEU A 132 -13.20 1.79 7.07
CA LEU A 132 -13.71 3.14 6.88
C LEU A 132 -13.68 3.50 5.38
N ASP A 133 -14.66 4.28 4.92
CA ASP A 133 -14.83 4.66 3.50
C ASP A 133 -14.16 5.99 3.12
#